data_AF-A0AAW1T9T4-F1
#
_entry.id   AF-A0AAW1T9T4-F1
#
_cell.length_a   1.000
_cell.length_b   1.000
_cell.length_c   1.000
_cell.angle_alpha   90.00
_cell.angle_beta   90.00
_cell.angle_gamma   90.00
#
_symmetry.space_group_name_H-M   'P 1'
#
loop_
_entity.id
_entity.type
_entity.pdbx_description
1 polymer ?
#
loop_
_entity_poly.entity_id
_entity_poly.type
_entity_poly.pdbx_seq_one_letter_code
_entity_poly.pdbx_strand_id
1 'polypeptide(L)'
;MDQSSALDQQLARNAALERSKMPMIGPKGRRQSDIQATASAASFSAQDPLSEDAPICWICLDCSRPGNPLATACKCPRVAHAGCLARWCLQSAGTRKETHCEFCDGRLPDWKSALTPRCGANAPAVMNVNFDGRTYSFEVKPGPDGYRQFTEAIRRAFSLPEDSELNITFTCDEPTTGVDRTPPPPPPPAAPICIAQPGPTPGSLLTLQGAGAYDAAVHCASVSAARRMEQQRHTSAPGDASYPVFQATDANDARNPTSGGASSSNELVQGGRRAPRKQFRIVLERRFRQICGILTLSGTRRSQAQPRR
;
A
#
# COMPACT_ATOMS: atom_id res chain seq x y z
N MET A 1 -16.19 -28.10 -46.45
CA MET A 1 -17.29 -27.14 -46.66
C MET A 1 -17.67 -26.58 -45.31
N ASP A 2 -17.28 -25.32 -45.11
CA ASP A 2 -17.13 -24.57 -43.87
C ASP A 2 -18.42 -24.24 -43.12
N GLN A 3 -18.70 -24.96 -42.02
CA GLN A 3 -19.75 -24.55 -41.07
C GLN A 3 -19.21 -23.65 -39.94
N SER A 4 -17.91 -23.70 -39.64
CA SER A 4 -17.31 -22.90 -38.55
C SER A 4 -17.24 -21.40 -38.90
N SER A 5 -16.99 -21.07 -40.17
CA SER A 5 -16.90 -19.68 -40.64
C SER A 5 -18.24 -18.92 -40.53
N ALA A 6 -19.36 -19.61 -40.73
CA ALA A 6 -20.68 -19.00 -40.67
C ALA A 6 -21.06 -18.55 -39.24
N LEU A 7 -20.65 -19.31 -38.22
CA LEU A 7 -20.97 -19.01 -36.83
C LEU A 7 -20.17 -17.79 -36.33
N ASP A 8 -18.88 -17.70 -36.66
CA ASP A 8 -18.03 -16.55 -36.32
C ASP A 8 -18.52 -15.26 -37.00
N GLN A 9 -18.97 -15.36 -38.26
CA GLN A 9 -19.50 -14.21 -39.00
C GLN A 9 -20.85 -13.73 -38.43
N GLN A 10 -21.65 -14.63 -37.85
CA GLN A 10 -22.92 -14.31 -37.20
C GLN A 10 -22.72 -13.68 -35.80
N LEU A 11 -21.73 -14.14 -35.04
CA LEU A 11 -21.32 -13.52 -33.77
C LEU A 11 -20.78 -12.09 -33.96
N ALA A 12 -19.99 -11.86 -35.00
CA ALA A 12 -19.49 -10.53 -35.34
C ALA A 12 -20.62 -9.54 -35.72
N ARG A 13 -21.64 -10.03 -36.45
CA ARG A 13 -22.81 -9.22 -36.84
C ARG A 13 -23.66 -8.80 -35.65
N ASN A 14 -23.88 -9.70 -34.69
CA ASN A 14 -24.66 -9.40 -33.49
C ASN A 14 -23.93 -8.40 -32.57
N ALA A 15 -22.59 -8.48 -32.49
CA ALA A 15 -21.80 -7.51 -31.72
C ALA A 15 -21.83 -6.08 -32.31
N ALA A 16 -22.01 -5.95 -33.63
CA ALA A 16 -22.13 -4.63 -34.28
C ALA A 16 -23.49 -3.98 -34.02
N LEU A 17 -24.58 -4.76 -33.98
CA LEU A 17 -25.94 -4.24 -33.75
C LEU A 17 -26.16 -3.72 -32.33
N GLU A 18 -25.54 -4.33 -31.33
CA GLU A 18 -25.61 -3.87 -29.93
C GLU A 18 -24.90 -2.52 -29.70
N ARG A 19 -23.93 -2.14 -30.55
CA ARG A 19 -23.28 -0.82 -30.47
C ARG A 19 -24.14 0.33 -30.98
N SER A 20 -25.15 0.06 -31.81
CA SER A 20 -26.00 1.10 -32.41
C SER A 20 -27.19 1.53 -31.53
N LYS A 21 -27.37 0.93 -30.34
CA LYS A 21 -28.56 1.15 -29.49
C LYS A 21 -28.28 1.92 -28.20
N MET A 22 -27.20 2.69 -28.14
CA MET A 22 -26.98 3.63 -27.04
C MET A 22 -27.68 4.97 -27.32
N PRO A 23 -28.59 5.43 -26.44
CA PRO A 23 -29.28 6.70 -26.61
C PRO A 23 -28.29 7.87 -26.50
N MET A 24 -28.22 8.66 -27.56
CA MET A 24 -27.51 9.94 -27.58
C MET A 24 -28.18 10.92 -26.60
N ILE A 25 -27.63 11.05 -25.40
CA ILE A 25 -27.96 12.16 -24.50
C ILE A 25 -27.30 13.41 -25.08
N GLY A 26 -28.04 14.14 -25.89
CA GLY A 26 -27.59 15.41 -26.47
C GLY A 26 -27.27 16.45 -25.38
N PRO A 27 -26.28 17.33 -25.61
CA PRO A 27 -25.94 18.39 -24.67
C PRO A 27 -27.09 19.41 -24.62
N LYS A 28 -27.82 19.44 -23.51
CA LYS A 28 -28.75 20.53 -23.21
C LYS A 28 -27.95 21.81 -23.01
N GLY A 29 -28.06 22.73 -23.97
CA GLY A 29 -27.55 24.09 -23.88
C GLY A 29 -28.14 24.77 -22.63
N ARG A 30 -27.29 24.96 -21.62
CA ARG A 30 -27.63 25.73 -20.43
C ARG A 30 -27.28 27.18 -20.72
N ARG A 31 -28.31 28.02 -20.76
CA ARG A 31 -28.23 29.47 -20.88
C ARG A 31 -27.19 30.03 -19.92
N GLN A 32 -26.28 30.78 -20.52
CA GLN A 32 -25.26 31.58 -19.89
C GLN A 32 -25.96 32.79 -19.26
N SER A 33 -26.08 32.80 -17.94
CA SER A 33 -26.30 34.02 -17.18
C SER A 33 -24.96 34.46 -16.64
N ASP A 34 -24.53 35.62 -17.10
CA ASP A 34 -23.34 36.32 -16.68
C ASP A 34 -23.35 36.54 -15.17
N ILE A 35 -22.56 35.77 -14.45
CA ILE A 35 -22.04 36.14 -13.13
C ILE A 35 -20.56 36.40 -13.36
N GLN A 36 -20.23 37.69 -13.43
CA GLN A 36 -18.87 38.21 -13.47
C GLN A 36 -18.21 37.85 -12.13
N ALA A 37 -17.68 36.63 -12.01
CA ALA A 37 -16.82 36.25 -10.91
C ALA A 37 -15.43 36.82 -11.20
N THR A 38 -15.11 37.94 -10.55
CA THR A 38 -13.74 38.43 -10.42
C THR A 38 -12.90 37.30 -9.81
N ALA A 39 -12.10 36.64 -10.64
CA ALA A 39 -11.08 35.70 -10.22
C ALA A 39 -9.96 36.49 -9.51
N SER A 40 -10.21 36.84 -8.25
CA SER A 40 -9.16 37.25 -7.34
C SER A 40 -8.36 36.00 -7.03
N ALA A 41 -7.22 35.84 -7.69
CA ALA A 41 -6.11 35.08 -7.15
C ALA A 41 -5.72 35.75 -5.84
N ALA A 42 -6.38 35.37 -4.75
CA ALA A 42 -6.04 35.82 -3.41
C ALA A 42 -4.68 35.23 -3.08
N SER A 43 -3.64 36.01 -3.32
CA SER A 43 -2.37 35.89 -2.63
C SER A 43 -2.70 35.98 -1.15
N PHE A 44 -2.76 34.83 -0.47
CA PHE A 44 -2.94 34.76 0.97
C PHE A 44 -1.71 35.40 1.62
N SER A 45 -1.78 36.71 1.87
CA SER A 45 -0.86 37.40 2.75
C SER A 45 -0.87 36.69 4.10
N ALA A 46 0.32 36.42 4.63
CA ALA A 46 0.51 35.85 5.95
C ALA A 46 -0.09 36.81 7.01
N GLN A 47 -1.38 36.61 7.31
CA GLN A 47 -2.06 37.28 8.40
C GLN A 47 -1.70 36.60 9.72
N ASP A 48 -1.80 37.39 10.77
CA ASP A 48 -1.60 37.06 12.18
C ASP A 48 -2.09 35.62 12.51
N PRO A 49 -1.23 34.71 13.01
CA PRO A 49 -1.58 33.31 13.26
C PRO A 49 -2.65 33.10 14.34
N LEU A 50 -3.21 34.17 14.92
CA LEU A 50 -4.24 34.16 15.95
C LEU A 50 -5.64 34.60 15.48
N SER A 51 -5.85 34.89 14.19
CA SER A 51 -7.21 35.16 13.70
C SER A 51 -8.07 33.89 13.80
N GLU A 52 -9.19 33.96 14.52
CA GLU A 52 -10.11 32.83 14.77
C GLU A 52 -10.66 32.18 13.48
N ASP A 53 -10.53 32.85 12.33
CA ASP A 53 -10.95 32.37 11.01
C ASP A 53 -9.84 31.68 10.20
N ALA A 54 -8.74 31.27 10.84
CA ALA A 54 -7.66 30.57 10.14
C ALA A 54 -8.18 29.23 9.55
N PRO A 55 -7.91 28.94 8.26
CA PRO A 55 -8.36 27.69 7.65
C PRO A 55 -7.76 26.48 8.37
N ILE A 56 -8.61 25.49 8.65
CA ILE A 56 -8.22 24.20 9.24
C ILE A 56 -8.36 23.05 8.24
N CYS A 57 -7.48 22.06 8.33
CA CYS A 57 -7.56 20.85 7.54
C CYS A 57 -8.85 20.09 7.89
N TRP A 58 -9.72 19.85 6.91
CA TRP A 58 -10.98 19.13 7.20
C TRP A 58 -10.77 17.65 7.57
N ILE A 59 -9.56 17.10 7.38
CA ILE A 59 -9.25 15.69 7.67
C ILE A 59 -8.70 15.50 9.09
N CYS A 60 -7.66 16.27 9.46
CA CYS A 60 -7.02 16.14 10.78
C CYS A 60 -7.38 17.27 11.75
N LEU A 61 -8.14 18.28 11.30
CA LEU A 61 -8.55 19.44 12.08
C LEU A 61 -7.38 20.33 12.58
N ASP A 62 -6.18 20.16 12.00
CA ASP A 62 -5.01 21.02 12.25
C ASP A 62 -4.92 22.21 11.28
N CYS A 63 -4.29 23.29 11.74
CA CYS A 63 -3.98 24.47 10.93
C CYS A 63 -2.87 24.22 9.88
N SER A 64 -2.71 25.16 8.95
CA SER A 64 -1.56 25.20 8.03
C SER A 64 -0.24 25.36 8.81
N ARG A 65 0.80 24.59 8.44
CA ARG A 65 2.14 24.68 9.06
C ARG A 65 3.21 24.93 8.00
N PRO A 66 4.34 25.57 8.34
CA PRO A 66 5.49 25.65 7.45
C PRO A 66 5.93 24.24 7.02
N GLY A 67 5.95 23.98 5.71
CA GLY A 67 6.28 22.66 5.15
C GLY A 67 5.09 21.69 4.98
N ASN A 68 3.93 21.99 5.55
CA ASN A 68 2.69 21.26 5.30
C ASN A 68 1.52 22.25 5.10
N PRO A 69 1.51 22.97 3.96
CA PRO A 69 0.48 23.97 3.68
C PRO A 69 -0.88 23.31 3.40
N LEU A 70 -1.94 24.03 3.74
CA LEU A 70 -3.29 23.68 3.31
C LEU A 70 -3.48 24.02 1.82
N ALA A 71 -4.12 23.12 1.08
CA ALA A 71 -4.42 23.31 -0.33
C ALA A 71 -5.87 22.89 -0.65
N THR A 72 -6.46 23.54 -1.64
CA THR A 72 -7.72 23.11 -2.27
C THR A 72 -7.41 22.10 -3.36
N ALA A 73 -7.85 20.86 -3.20
CA ALA A 73 -7.56 19.79 -4.16
C ALA A 73 -8.55 19.73 -5.34
N CYS A 74 -9.69 20.40 -5.21
CA CYS A 74 -10.78 20.42 -6.19
C CYS A 74 -11.62 21.70 -6.02
N LYS A 75 -12.77 21.78 -6.70
CA LYS A 75 -13.67 22.94 -6.66
C LYS A 75 -14.45 23.11 -5.34
N CYS A 76 -14.36 22.12 -4.44
CA CYS A 76 -15.00 22.23 -3.14
C CYS A 76 -14.32 23.32 -2.28
N PRO A 77 -15.06 24.03 -1.42
CA PRO A 77 -14.51 25.04 -0.51
C PRO A 77 -13.68 24.43 0.65
N ARG A 78 -13.23 23.18 0.51
CA ARG A 78 -12.55 22.42 1.56
C ARG A 78 -11.05 22.42 1.31
N VAL A 79 -10.29 22.71 2.37
CA VAL A 79 -8.83 22.73 2.35
C VAL A 79 -8.27 21.60 3.19
N ALA A 80 -7.28 20.90 2.66
CA ALA A 80 -6.59 19.83 3.38
C ALA A 80 -5.09 19.91 3.15
N HIS A 81 -4.34 19.34 4.09
CA HIS A 81 -2.92 19.05 3.87
C HIS A 81 -2.78 18.03 2.74
N ALA A 82 -1.75 18.21 1.90
CA ALA A 82 -1.46 17.28 0.80
C ALA A 82 -1.27 15.84 1.32
N GLY A 83 -0.56 15.66 2.44
CA GLY A 83 -0.35 14.34 3.05
C GLY A 83 -1.62 13.70 3.61
N CYS A 84 -2.50 14.51 4.24
CA CYS A 84 -3.78 14.02 4.76
C CYS A 84 -4.71 13.56 3.64
N LEU A 85 -4.80 14.36 2.57
CA LEU A 85 -5.59 13.99 1.39
C LEU A 85 -5.03 12.73 0.73
N ALA A 86 -3.71 12.64 0.58
CA ALA A 86 -3.08 11.48 -0.03
C ALA A 86 -3.35 10.18 0.75
N ARG A 87 -3.31 10.25 2.08
CA ARG A 87 -3.69 9.13 2.96
C ARG A 87 -5.17 8.74 2.79
N TRP A 88 -6.06 9.72 2.70
CA TRP A 88 -7.48 9.47 2.46
C TRP A 88 -7.71 8.81 1.08
N CYS A 89 -7.02 9.27 0.03
CA CYS A 89 -7.06 8.63 -1.29
C CYS A 89 -6.53 7.19 -1.23
N LEU A 90 -5.43 6.96 -0.51
CA LEU A 90 -4.83 5.65 -0.33
C LEU A 90 -5.75 4.67 0.40
N GLN A 91 -6.44 5.10 1.46
CA GLN A 91 -7.47 4.30 2.15
C GLN A 91 -8.63 3.91 1.22
N SER A 92 -8.86 4.69 0.18
CA SER A 92 -9.91 4.47 -0.82
C SER A 92 -9.37 3.85 -2.12
N ALA A 93 -8.15 3.29 -2.12
CA ALA A 93 -7.51 2.76 -3.32
C ALA A 93 -8.35 1.67 -4.01
N GLY A 94 -8.36 1.69 -5.35
CA GLY A 94 -9.18 0.80 -6.16
C GLY A 94 -10.64 1.21 -6.27
N THR A 95 -11.03 2.35 -5.67
CA THR A 95 -12.37 2.91 -5.79
C THR A 95 -12.34 4.24 -6.53
N ARG A 96 -13.52 4.71 -6.94
CA ARG A 96 -13.67 6.03 -7.56
C ARG A 96 -13.16 7.17 -6.66
N LYS A 97 -13.27 7.00 -5.33
CA LYS A 97 -12.83 7.99 -4.34
C LYS A 97 -11.31 8.17 -4.32
N GLU A 98 -10.53 7.22 -4.84
CA GLU A 98 -9.08 7.36 -4.97
C GLU A 98 -8.69 8.54 -5.87
N THR A 99 -9.47 8.78 -6.94
CA THR A 99 -9.11 9.71 -8.01
C THR A 99 -10.09 10.88 -8.17
N HIS A 100 -11.28 10.79 -7.55
CA HIS A 100 -12.33 11.79 -7.68
C HIS A 100 -12.91 12.19 -6.32
N CYS A 101 -13.21 13.49 -6.18
CA CYS A 101 -13.85 14.05 -5.00
C CYS A 101 -15.28 13.51 -4.86
N GLU A 102 -15.68 13.04 -3.69
CA GLU A 102 -17.03 12.51 -3.46
C GLU A 102 -18.14 13.58 -3.48
N PHE A 103 -17.80 14.87 -3.43
CA PHE A 103 -18.76 15.97 -3.38
C PHE A 103 -18.95 16.65 -4.73
N CYS A 104 -17.86 17.15 -5.34
CA CYS A 104 -17.92 17.89 -6.61
C CYS A 104 -17.53 17.06 -7.83
N ASP A 105 -17.12 15.81 -7.62
CA ASP A 105 -16.65 14.91 -8.66
C ASP A 105 -15.41 15.39 -9.46
N GLY A 106 -14.74 16.41 -8.96
CA GLY A 106 -13.48 16.89 -9.52
C GLY A 106 -12.36 15.85 -9.34
N ARG A 107 -11.46 15.78 -10.33
CA ARG A 107 -10.25 14.94 -10.25
C ARG A 107 -9.36 15.42 -9.11
N LEU A 108 -8.96 14.50 -8.24
CA LEU A 108 -8.03 14.75 -7.14
C LEU A 108 -6.58 14.68 -7.63
N PRO A 109 -5.64 15.36 -6.95
CA PRO A 109 -4.21 15.25 -7.27
C PRO A 109 -3.69 13.83 -7.04
N ASP A 110 -2.62 13.47 -7.75
CA ASP A 110 -1.98 12.16 -7.58
C ASP A 110 -1.35 12.04 -6.18
N TRP A 111 -1.90 11.12 -5.39
CA TRP A 111 -1.52 10.92 -3.99
C TRP A 111 -0.11 10.34 -3.83
N LYS A 112 0.41 9.64 -4.85
CA LYS A 112 1.71 8.97 -4.79
C LYS A 112 2.83 9.96 -4.53
N SER A 113 2.80 11.11 -5.19
CA SER A 113 3.80 12.17 -5.03
C SER A 113 3.92 12.67 -3.58
N ALA A 114 2.80 12.79 -2.87
CA ALA A 114 2.77 13.27 -1.49
C ALA A 114 3.22 12.22 -0.46
N LEU A 115 3.11 10.93 -0.79
CA LEU A 115 3.52 9.82 0.09
C LEU A 115 4.91 9.24 -0.26
N THR A 116 5.42 9.55 -1.45
CA THR A 116 6.76 9.12 -1.89
C THR A 116 7.82 9.98 -1.21
N PRO A 117 8.70 9.39 -0.38
CA PRO A 117 9.82 10.12 0.19
C PRO A 117 10.76 10.62 -0.90
N ARG A 118 11.57 11.64 -0.59
CA ARG A 118 12.54 12.21 -1.55
C ARG A 118 13.57 11.20 -2.08
N CYS A 119 13.81 10.09 -1.37
CA CYS A 119 14.67 9.01 -1.85
C CYS A 119 14.09 8.21 -3.03
N GLY A 120 12.85 8.50 -3.45
CA GLY A 120 12.17 7.86 -4.57
C GLY A 120 11.53 6.53 -4.23
N ALA A 121 10.76 5.99 -5.17
CA ALA A 121 10.06 4.70 -5.05
C ALA A 121 10.64 3.62 -5.99
N ASN A 122 11.93 3.72 -6.34
CA ASN A 122 12.53 2.87 -7.39
C ASN A 122 13.10 1.54 -6.86
N ALA A 123 12.89 1.22 -5.59
CA ALA A 123 13.32 -0.07 -5.04
C ALA A 123 12.38 -1.20 -5.48
N PRO A 124 12.91 -2.41 -5.76
CA PRO A 124 12.09 -3.58 -6.08
C PRO A 124 11.04 -3.84 -4.99
N ALA A 125 9.77 -3.88 -5.38
CA ALA A 125 8.68 -4.19 -4.48
C ALA A 125 8.62 -5.70 -4.24
N VAL A 126 8.66 -6.10 -2.98
CA VAL A 126 8.50 -7.50 -2.57
C VAL A 126 7.34 -7.60 -1.59
N MET A 127 6.43 -8.56 -1.83
CA MET A 127 5.27 -8.84 -1.00
C MET A 127 5.35 -10.24 -0.39
N ASN A 128 5.01 -10.36 0.90
CA ASN A 128 4.93 -11.64 1.61
C ASN A 128 3.49 -12.11 1.72
N VAL A 129 3.18 -13.26 1.14
CA VAL A 129 1.86 -13.87 1.13
C VAL A 129 1.83 -15.01 2.13
N ASN A 130 0.95 -14.93 3.13
CA ASN A 130 0.71 -16.01 4.09
C ASN A 130 -0.61 -16.71 3.76
N PHE A 131 -0.56 -18.02 3.53
CA PHE A 131 -1.73 -18.87 3.33
C PHE A 131 -1.46 -20.27 3.89
N ASP A 132 -2.40 -20.76 4.69
CA ASP A 132 -2.32 -22.07 5.36
C ASP A 132 -1.02 -22.27 6.17
N GLY A 133 -0.57 -21.22 6.87
CA GLY A 133 0.66 -21.23 7.67
C GLY A 133 1.96 -21.24 6.85
N ARG A 134 1.88 -21.16 5.52
CA ARG A 134 3.04 -21.05 4.61
C ARG A 134 3.17 -19.61 4.14
N THR A 135 4.40 -19.08 4.17
CA THR A 135 4.70 -17.73 3.70
C THR A 135 5.64 -17.77 2.50
N TYR A 136 5.26 -17.10 1.41
CA TYR A 136 6.09 -16.93 0.20
C TYR A 136 6.32 -15.45 -0.09
N SER A 137 7.51 -15.11 -0.57
CA SER A 137 7.87 -13.75 -1.00
C SER A 137 7.84 -13.68 -2.52
N PHE A 138 7.17 -12.65 -3.05
CA PHE A 138 7.06 -12.41 -4.49
C PHE A 138 7.56 -11.02 -4.82
N GLU A 139 8.38 -10.90 -5.85
CA GLU A 139 8.64 -9.62 -6.50
C GLU A 139 7.38 -9.21 -7.30
N VAL A 140 6.95 -7.97 -7.14
CA VAL A 140 5.72 -7.46 -7.75
C VAL A 140 5.98 -6.23 -8.59
N LYS A 141 5.22 -6.10 -9.68
CA LYS A 141 5.31 -4.98 -10.63
C LYS A 141 3.98 -4.25 -10.67
N PRO A 142 3.96 -2.91 -10.81
CA PRO A 142 2.71 -2.18 -10.93
C PRO A 142 1.99 -2.52 -12.23
N GLY A 143 0.68 -2.27 -12.26
CA GLY A 143 -0.17 -2.41 -13.43
C GLY A 143 -0.88 -3.76 -13.54
N PRO A 144 -1.77 -3.89 -14.53
CA PRO A 144 -2.61 -5.08 -14.68
C PRO A 144 -1.81 -6.34 -15.01
N ASP A 145 -0.74 -6.21 -15.79
CA ASP A 145 0.12 -7.34 -16.14
C ASP A 145 0.89 -7.86 -14.92
N GLY A 146 1.39 -6.97 -14.07
CA GLY A 146 2.03 -7.31 -12.80
C GLY A 146 1.06 -8.02 -11.85
N TYR A 147 -0.20 -7.56 -11.79
CA TYR A 147 -1.24 -8.22 -11.02
C TYR A 147 -1.54 -9.64 -11.52
N ARG A 148 -1.62 -9.84 -12.84
CA ARG A 148 -1.79 -11.19 -13.43
C ARG A 148 -0.63 -12.11 -13.07
N GLN A 149 0.60 -11.65 -13.24
CA GLN A 149 1.80 -12.43 -12.89
C GLN A 149 1.82 -12.79 -11.40
N PHE A 150 1.50 -11.82 -10.53
CA PHE A 150 1.42 -12.03 -9.09
C PHE A 150 0.36 -13.06 -8.70
N THR A 151 -0.85 -12.96 -9.24
CA THR A 151 -1.93 -13.91 -8.95
C THR A 151 -1.65 -15.31 -9.48
N GLU A 152 -1.05 -15.44 -10.67
CA GLU A 152 -0.59 -16.72 -11.21
C GLU A 152 0.50 -17.35 -10.34
N ALA A 153 1.48 -16.55 -9.90
CA ALA A 153 2.54 -17.00 -9.03
C ALA A 153 2.02 -17.50 -7.66
N ILE A 154 1.02 -16.81 -7.09
CA ILE A 154 0.31 -17.28 -5.88
C ILE A 154 -0.36 -18.62 -6.13
N ARG A 155 -1.12 -18.77 -7.23
CA ARG A 155 -1.81 -20.03 -7.54
C ARG A 155 -0.83 -21.18 -7.68
N ARG A 156 0.29 -20.96 -8.37
CA ARG A 156 1.36 -21.95 -8.54
C ARG A 156 2.02 -22.31 -7.21
N ALA A 157 2.37 -21.32 -6.38
CA ALA A 157 3.07 -21.55 -5.11
C ALA A 157 2.22 -22.30 -4.08
N PHE A 158 0.92 -22.01 -4.02
CA PHE A 158 -0.02 -22.65 -3.10
C PHE A 158 -0.81 -23.81 -3.72
N SER A 159 -0.50 -24.21 -4.96
CA SER A 159 -1.19 -25.28 -5.70
C SER A 159 -2.72 -25.10 -5.75
N LEU A 160 -3.16 -23.85 -5.96
CA LEU A 160 -4.58 -23.51 -6.06
C LEU A 160 -5.10 -23.72 -7.49
N PRO A 161 -6.32 -24.25 -7.68
CA PRO A 161 -6.95 -24.37 -9.00
C PRO A 161 -7.04 -23.02 -9.73
N GLU A 162 -6.91 -23.04 -11.06
CA GLU A 162 -6.95 -21.83 -11.90
C GLU A 162 -8.29 -21.07 -11.80
N ASP A 163 -9.38 -21.80 -11.61
CA ASP A 163 -10.75 -21.29 -11.45
C ASP A 163 -11.05 -20.76 -10.04
N SER A 164 -10.10 -20.84 -9.11
CA SER A 164 -10.30 -20.33 -7.75
C SER A 164 -10.27 -18.80 -7.72
N GLU A 165 -11.32 -18.22 -7.15
CA GLU A 165 -11.43 -16.79 -6.85
C GLU A 165 -10.54 -16.45 -5.64
N LEU A 166 -9.56 -15.57 -5.84
CA LEU A 166 -8.63 -15.12 -4.80
C LEU A 166 -9.17 -13.85 -4.15
N ASN A 167 -9.50 -13.90 -2.86
CA ASN A 167 -9.79 -12.70 -2.08
C ASN A 167 -8.51 -12.25 -1.36
N ILE A 168 -7.83 -11.28 -1.96
CA ILE A 168 -6.53 -10.78 -1.49
C ILE A 168 -6.75 -9.51 -0.66
N THR A 169 -6.28 -9.54 0.59
CA THR A 169 -6.20 -8.37 1.47
C THR A 169 -4.74 -7.96 1.63
N PHE A 170 -4.40 -6.77 1.16
CA PHE A 170 -3.07 -6.19 1.29
C PHE A 170 -2.96 -5.47 2.63
N THR A 171 -1.86 -5.70 3.34
CA THR A 171 -1.50 -4.93 4.52
C THR A 171 -0.23 -4.16 4.23
N CYS A 172 -0.22 -2.88 4.58
CA CYS A 172 0.95 -2.03 4.42
C CYS A 172 1.15 -1.16 5.66
N ASP A 173 2.41 -0.84 5.93
CA ASP A 173 2.76 0.18 6.90
C ASP A 173 2.23 1.51 6.37
N GLU A 174 1.45 2.22 7.18
CA GLU A 174 0.97 3.53 6.79
C GLU A 174 2.19 4.43 6.53
N PRO A 175 2.32 5.02 5.34
CA PRO A 175 3.42 5.93 5.05
C PRO A 175 3.25 7.12 5.98
N THR A 176 4.01 7.11 7.08
CA THR A 176 4.09 8.25 7.98
C THR A 176 4.58 9.38 7.11
N THR A 177 3.69 10.33 6.86
CA THR A 177 4.01 11.65 6.32
C THR A 177 5.03 12.18 7.30
N GLY A 178 6.30 12.15 6.89
CA GLY A 178 7.41 12.43 7.78
C GLY A 178 7.14 13.75 8.47
N VAL A 179 6.72 13.68 9.74
CA VAL A 179 7.18 14.65 10.71
C VAL A 179 8.66 14.42 10.65
N ASP A 180 9.33 15.33 9.96
CA ASP A 180 10.75 15.26 9.68
C ASP A 180 11.42 14.89 11.01
N ARG A 181 12.13 13.76 11.02
CA ARG A 181 12.87 13.33 12.21
C ARG A 181 14.10 14.23 12.43
N THR A 182 14.10 15.45 11.89
CA THR A 182 14.93 16.50 12.43
C THR A 182 14.59 16.57 13.92
N PRO A 183 15.56 16.29 14.81
CA PRO A 183 15.35 16.56 16.22
C PRO A 183 14.90 18.03 16.31
N PRO A 184 13.84 18.33 17.07
CA PRO A 184 13.40 19.71 17.21
C PRO A 184 14.62 20.54 17.63
N PRO A 185 14.85 21.73 17.05
CA PRO A 185 15.87 22.63 17.58
C PRO A 185 15.61 22.83 19.09
N PRO A 186 16.65 22.99 19.92
CA PRO A 186 16.46 23.21 21.35
C PRO A 186 15.45 24.35 21.55
N PRO A 187 14.46 24.18 22.45
CA PRO A 187 13.41 25.17 22.61
C PRO A 187 14.06 26.53 22.97
N PRO A 188 13.65 27.64 22.32
CA PRO A 188 14.09 28.96 22.77
C PRO A 188 13.61 29.18 24.21
N PRO A 189 14.41 29.82 25.07
CA PRO A 189 13.95 30.17 26.41
C PRO A 189 12.77 31.15 26.27
N ALA A 190 11.58 30.77 26.77
CA ALA A 190 10.37 31.59 26.93
C ALA A 190 9.26 31.56 25.85
N ALA A 191 9.19 30.59 24.93
CA ALA A 191 7.99 30.43 24.10
C ALA A 191 6.85 29.72 24.87
N PRO A 192 5.57 30.13 24.69
CA PRO A 192 4.42 29.51 25.35
C PRO A 192 4.29 28.03 24.97
N ILE A 193 3.86 27.24 25.94
CA ILE A 193 3.79 25.77 25.93
C ILE A 193 2.79 25.34 24.85
N CYS A 194 3.26 25.04 23.65
CA CYS A 194 2.51 24.24 22.70
C CYS A 194 2.37 22.83 23.29
N ILE A 195 1.13 22.38 23.53
CA ILE A 195 0.82 21.04 24.00
C ILE A 195 1.57 20.04 23.12
N ALA A 196 2.58 19.37 23.70
CA ALA A 196 3.40 18.41 23.00
C ALA A 196 2.50 17.31 22.42
N GLN A 197 2.38 17.29 21.10
CA GLN A 197 1.63 16.25 20.39
C GLN A 197 2.29 14.89 20.71
N PRO A 198 1.50 13.86 21.05
CA PRO A 198 2.03 12.51 21.22
C PRO A 198 2.77 12.14 19.94
N GLY A 199 4.03 11.72 20.09
CA GLY A 199 4.87 11.35 18.96
C GLY A 199 4.18 10.33 18.05
N PRO A 200 4.49 10.32 16.75
CA PRO A 200 3.81 9.45 15.79
C PRO A 200 3.87 8.01 16.28
N THR A 201 2.70 7.44 16.60
CA THR A 201 2.57 6.06 17.05
C THR A 201 3.11 5.15 15.94
N PRO A 202 4.24 4.45 16.17
CA PRO A 202 4.72 3.50 15.20
C PRO A 202 3.70 2.36 15.09
N GLY A 203 3.23 2.07 13.87
CA GLY A 203 2.53 0.82 13.58
C GLY A 203 1.03 0.91 13.28
N SER A 204 0.51 2.05 12.81
CA SER A 204 -0.79 2.02 12.13
C SER A 204 -0.65 1.21 10.83
N LEU A 205 -1.29 0.04 10.79
CA LEU A 205 -1.32 -0.83 9.62
C LEU A 205 -2.54 -0.46 8.76
N LEU A 206 -2.29 -0.15 7.50
CA LEU A 206 -3.33 0.09 6.52
C LEU A 206 -3.71 -1.20 5.81
N THR A 207 -5.01 -1.51 5.80
CA THR A 207 -5.57 -2.65 5.07
C THR A 207 -6.24 -2.17 3.78
N LEU A 208 -5.83 -2.73 2.65
CA LEU A 208 -6.41 -2.47 1.34
C LEU A 208 -7.00 -3.77 0.79
N GLN A 209 -8.17 -3.70 0.17
CA GLN A 209 -8.91 -4.90 -0.28
C GLN A 209 -9.20 -4.86 -1.77
N GLY A 210 -9.10 -6.05 -2.39
CA GLY A 210 -9.51 -6.26 -3.77
C GLY A 210 -8.43 -5.92 -4.81
N ALA A 211 -8.68 -6.37 -6.05
CA ALA A 211 -7.75 -6.23 -7.16
C ALA A 211 -7.39 -4.77 -7.49
N GLY A 212 -8.36 -3.86 -7.34
CA GLY A 212 -8.17 -2.43 -7.63
C GLY A 212 -7.14 -1.75 -6.73
N ALA A 213 -6.87 -2.29 -5.54
CA ALA A 213 -5.89 -1.73 -4.61
C ALA A 213 -4.46 -2.26 -4.83
N TYR A 214 -4.24 -3.14 -5.81
CA TYR A 214 -2.94 -3.76 -6.05
C TYR A 214 -1.84 -2.72 -6.30
N ASP A 215 -2.07 -1.75 -7.18
CA ASP A 215 -1.06 -0.73 -7.52
C ASP A 215 -0.67 0.14 -6.33
N ALA A 216 -1.65 0.46 -5.48
CA ALA A 216 -1.40 1.16 -4.23
C ALA A 216 -0.53 0.33 -3.28
N ALA A 217 -0.82 -0.96 -3.15
CA ALA A 217 -0.02 -1.88 -2.32
C ALA A 217 1.41 -2.04 -2.86
N VAL A 218 1.61 -2.15 -4.19
CA VAL A 218 2.93 -2.19 -4.82
C VAL A 218 3.70 -0.91 -4.52
N HIS A 219 3.05 0.25 -4.64
CA HIS A 219 3.66 1.52 -4.31
C HIS A 219 4.12 1.60 -2.84
N CYS A 220 3.26 1.19 -1.90
CA CYS A 220 3.63 1.13 -0.48
C CYS A 220 4.82 0.18 -0.24
N ALA A 221 4.87 -0.96 -0.93
CA ALA A 221 5.98 -1.91 -0.85
C ALA A 221 7.29 -1.31 -1.39
N SER A 222 7.25 -0.61 -2.52
CA SER A 222 8.39 0.11 -3.10
C SER A 222 8.91 1.21 -2.18
N VAL A 223 8.04 2.06 -1.65
CA VAL A 223 8.42 3.12 -0.69
C VAL A 223 9.05 2.53 0.56
N SER A 224 8.46 1.44 1.07
CA SER A 224 8.99 0.73 2.23
C SER A 224 10.36 0.11 1.94
N ALA A 225 10.59 -0.40 0.73
CA ALA A 225 11.87 -0.95 0.30
C ALA A 225 12.94 0.15 0.18
N ALA A 226 12.61 1.28 -0.44
CA ALA A 226 13.50 2.43 -0.55
C ALA A 226 13.92 2.98 0.82
N ARG A 227 12.98 3.10 1.77
CA ARG A 227 13.28 3.53 3.14
C ARG A 227 14.28 2.60 3.85
N ARG A 228 14.19 1.27 3.63
CA ARG A 228 15.14 0.31 4.22
C ARG A 228 16.54 0.45 3.63
N MET A 229 16.63 0.67 2.31
CA MET A 229 17.91 0.90 1.65
C MET A 229 18.60 2.14 2.22
N GLU A 230 17.87 3.23 2.46
CA GLU A 230 18.44 4.44 3.05
C GLU A 230 18.93 4.22 4.50
N GLN A 231 18.14 3.51 5.32
CA GLN A 231 18.54 3.19 6.70
C GLN A 231 19.81 2.33 6.75
N GLN A 232 19.97 1.39 5.81
CA GLN A 232 21.18 0.57 5.71
C GLN A 232 22.41 1.44 5.39
N ARG A 233 22.28 2.44 4.50
CA ARG A 233 23.39 3.35 4.18
C ARG A 233 23.89 4.14 5.40
N HIS A 234 22.97 4.57 6.27
CA HIS A 234 23.36 5.29 7.49
C HIS A 234 24.08 4.40 8.51
N THR A 235 23.71 3.11 8.61
CA THR A 235 24.38 2.18 9.53
C THR A 235 25.73 1.67 9.03
N SER A 236 25.96 1.74 7.71
CA SER A 236 27.21 1.25 7.08
C SER A 236 28.28 2.33 6.94
N ALA A 237 28.09 3.52 7.51
CA ALA A 237 29.16 4.53 7.56
C ALA A 237 30.33 3.98 8.40
N PRO A 238 31.57 3.99 7.87
CA PRO A 238 32.71 3.35 8.51
C PRO A 238 33.14 4.20 9.72
N GLY A 239 32.75 3.76 10.90
CA GLY A 239 33.37 4.18 12.15
C GLY A 239 34.77 3.58 12.22
N ASP A 240 35.75 4.44 11.92
CA ASP A 240 37.14 4.43 12.37
C ASP A 240 37.43 3.38 13.48
N ALA A 241 37.89 2.21 13.06
CA ALA A 241 38.35 1.16 13.96
C ALA A 241 39.75 1.51 14.48
N SER A 242 39.82 2.46 15.40
CA SER A 242 40.95 2.65 16.31
C SER A 242 40.58 2.11 17.69
N TYR A 243 40.40 0.79 17.78
CA TYR A 243 40.46 0.06 19.05
C TYR A 243 41.53 -1.03 18.95
N PRO A 244 42.45 -1.12 19.93
CA PRO A 244 43.53 -2.09 19.89
C PRO A 244 42.99 -3.52 20.06
N VAL A 245 43.52 -4.35 19.17
CA VAL A 245 43.61 -5.81 19.21
C VAL A 245 43.73 -6.36 20.63
N PHE A 246 42.73 -7.11 21.09
CA PHE A 246 42.94 -8.15 22.09
C PHE A 246 42.96 -9.49 21.35
N GLN A 247 44.15 -10.05 21.17
CA GLN A 247 44.36 -11.41 20.68
C GLN A 247 43.85 -12.39 21.74
N ALA A 248 42.86 -13.20 21.39
CA ALA A 248 42.58 -14.45 22.08
C ALA A 248 42.79 -15.58 21.07
N THR A 249 43.81 -16.38 21.35
CA THR A 249 44.25 -17.56 20.60
C THR A 249 43.29 -18.74 20.78
N ASP A 250 43.13 -19.48 19.67
CA ASP A 250 43.01 -20.94 19.53
C ASP A 250 42.10 -21.75 20.46
N ALA A 251 41.11 -22.45 19.89
CA ALA A 251 41.15 -23.92 19.73
C ALA A 251 39.79 -24.51 19.30
N ASN A 252 39.89 -25.63 18.55
CA ASN A 252 38.90 -26.66 18.20
C ASN A 252 37.99 -26.40 16.98
N ASP A 253 38.21 -27.01 15.81
CA ASP A 253 38.32 -28.43 15.40
C ASP A 253 36.95 -29.07 15.01
N ALA A 254 37.00 -29.73 13.85
CA ALA A 254 36.17 -30.83 13.36
C ALA A 254 34.73 -30.64 12.79
N ARG A 255 34.68 -30.87 11.46
CA ARG A 255 33.88 -31.89 10.71
C ARG A 255 32.57 -31.51 9.99
N ASN A 256 32.68 -31.63 8.67
CA ASN A 256 31.65 -31.92 7.65
C ASN A 256 31.25 -33.43 7.70
N PRO A 257 30.01 -33.83 7.35
CA PRO A 257 29.75 -34.44 6.02
C PRO A 257 28.34 -34.09 5.42
N THR A 258 28.19 -33.86 4.12
CA THR A 258 27.94 -34.77 2.95
C THR A 258 26.49 -35.31 2.75
N SER A 259 25.83 -34.79 1.71
CA SER A 259 24.87 -35.36 0.70
C SER A 259 23.77 -36.41 0.98
N GLY A 260 22.61 -36.22 0.32
CA GLY A 260 21.62 -37.21 -0.16
C GLY A 260 20.22 -36.57 -0.30
N GLY A 261 19.35 -36.75 -1.30
CA GLY A 261 19.23 -37.62 -2.48
C GLY A 261 17.73 -37.94 -2.72
N ALA A 262 17.25 -37.84 -3.97
CA ALA A 262 15.97 -38.34 -4.58
C ALA A 262 14.61 -37.77 -4.07
N SER A 263 13.67 -37.25 -4.89
CA SER A 263 12.90 -37.76 -6.05
C SER A 263 11.94 -38.93 -5.77
N SER A 264 10.63 -38.69 -5.85
CA SER A 264 9.68 -39.59 -6.55
C SER A 264 8.24 -39.04 -6.64
N SER A 265 7.67 -39.35 -7.80
CA SER A 265 6.36 -39.07 -8.36
C SER A 265 5.26 -40.05 -7.87
N ASN A 266 3.98 -39.65 -7.97
CA ASN A 266 2.80 -40.50 -8.27
C ASN A 266 1.59 -39.55 -8.41
N GLU A 267 1.04 -39.32 -9.61
CA GLU A 267 0.06 -40.11 -10.39
C GLU A 267 -1.37 -40.21 -9.81
N LEU A 268 -2.29 -39.64 -10.61
CA LEU A 268 -3.66 -40.07 -10.95
C LEU A 268 -4.75 -40.21 -9.86
N VAL A 269 -5.85 -39.45 -10.01
CA VAL A 269 -7.20 -39.96 -10.37
C VAL A 269 -8.21 -38.79 -10.44
N GLN A 270 -8.95 -38.77 -11.55
CA GLN A 270 -10.06 -37.87 -11.86
C GLN A 270 -11.33 -38.22 -11.07
N GLY A 271 -12.10 -37.21 -10.68
CA GLY A 271 -13.42 -37.38 -10.08
C GLY A 271 -14.19 -36.07 -10.00
N GLY A 272 -14.90 -35.72 -11.08
CA GLY A 272 -15.70 -34.51 -11.20
C GLY A 272 -16.90 -34.50 -10.26
N ARG A 273 -16.86 -33.59 -9.28
CA ARG A 273 -18.04 -33.03 -8.62
C ARG A 273 -17.82 -31.53 -8.53
N ARG A 274 -18.72 -30.73 -9.10
CA ARG A 274 -18.67 -29.26 -8.97
C ARG A 274 -18.87 -28.91 -7.50
N ALA A 275 -17.74 -28.69 -6.83
CA ALA A 275 -17.70 -28.32 -5.43
C ALA A 275 -18.26 -26.89 -5.24
N PRO A 276 -18.85 -26.59 -4.08
CA PRO A 276 -19.21 -25.21 -3.75
C PRO A 276 -17.96 -24.33 -3.85
N ARG A 277 -18.09 -23.17 -4.49
CA ARG A 277 -17.02 -22.16 -4.63
C ARG A 277 -16.46 -21.83 -3.25
N LYS A 278 -15.28 -22.37 -2.94
CA LYS A 278 -14.56 -22.07 -1.70
C LYS A 278 -13.96 -20.68 -1.84
N GLN A 279 -14.44 -19.74 -1.04
CA GLN A 279 -13.86 -18.41 -0.98
C GLN A 279 -12.59 -18.47 -0.11
N PHE A 280 -11.43 -18.31 -0.74
CA PHE A 280 -10.15 -18.31 -0.02
C PHE A 280 -9.78 -16.88 0.38
N ARG A 281 -9.62 -16.66 1.68
CA ARG A 281 -9.12 -15.39 2.22
C ARG A 281 -7.61 -15.51 2.42
N ILE A 282 -6.85 -14.76 1.63
CA ILE A 282 -5.40 -14.68 1.76
C ILE A 282 -5.09 -13.42 2.56
N VAL A 283 -4.45 -13.60 3.71
CA VAL A 283 -3.96 -12.49 4.54
C VAL A 283 -2.48 -12.31 4.22
N LEU A 284 -2.14 -11.23 3.52
CA LEU A 284 -0.74 -10.81 3.39
C LEU A 284 -0.30 -10.30 4.76
N GLU A 285 0.50 -11.07 5.49
CA GLU A 285 1.02 -10.72 6.82
C GLU A 285 2.52 -10.45 6.71
N ARG A 286 2.97 -9.31 7.21
CA ARG A 286 4.39 -9.01 7.34
C ARG A 286 4.90 -9.52 8.69
N ARG A 287 5.36 -10.77 8.75
CA ARG A 287 6.23 -11.21 9.83
C ARG A 287 7.69 -11.00 9.44
N PHE A 288 8.34 -10.00 10.04
CA PHE A 288 9.77 -10.08 10.29
C PHE A 288 10.14 -9.29 11.54
N ARG A 289 10.31 -10.04 12.64
CA ARG A 289 11.11 -9.60 13.78
C ARG A 289 12.56 -9.57 13.31
N GLN A 290 13.12 -8.38 13.19
CA GLN A 290 14.40 -8.02 13.79
C GLN A 290 15.45 -9.15 13.82
N ILE A 291 16.15 -9.37 12.71
CA ILE A 291 17.46 -10.07 12.73
C ILE A 291 18.51 -9.01 13.09
N CYS A 292 18.54 -8.69 14.38
CA CYS A 292 19.65 -8.16 15.17
C CYS A 292 19.13 -8.15 16.61
N GLY A 293 19.34 -9.26 17.33
CA GLY A 293 18.98 -9.40 18.75
C GLY A 293 18.28 -10.72 19.07
N ILE A 294 19.07 -11.63 19.64
CA ILE A 294 18.65 -12.87 20.31
C ILE A 294 17.44 -12.62 21.22
N LEU A 295 16.35 -13.40 21.05
CA LEU A 295 15.47 -13.83 22.15
C LEU A 295 14.51 -14.93 21.67
N THR A 296 14.93 -16.16 21.95
CA THR A 296 14.10 -17.36 22.07
C THR A 296 12.98 -17.12 23.07
N LEU A 297 11.73 -17.42 22.73
CA LEU A 297 10.67 -17.65 23.72
C LEU A 297 9.75 -18.77 23.24
N SER A 298 9.90 -19.89 23.93
CA SER A 298 9.16 -21.15 23.79
C SER A 298 7.70 -20.97 24.16
N GLY A 299 6.78 -21.44 23.31
CA GLY A 299 5.36 -21.52 23.62
C GLY A 299 5.01 -22.82 24.34
N THR A 300 4.65 -22.74 25.62
CA THR A 300 4.06 -23.84 26.39
C THR A 300 2.62 -24.10 25.94
N ARG A 301 2.33 -25.34 25.51
CA ARG A 301 0.97 -25.85 25.30
C ARG A 301 0.22 -25.89 26.63
N ARG A 302 -0.93 -25.21 26.73
CA ARG A 302 -1.94 -25.50 27.75
C ARG A 302 -3.00 -26.43 27.15
N SER A 303 -3.03 -27.65 27.65
CA SER A 303 -4.07 -28.64 27.39
C SER A 303 -5.33 -28.25 28.18
N GLN A 304 -6.47 -28.10 27.53
CA GLN A 304 -7.78 -28.02 28.18
C GLN A 304 -8.29 -29.44 28.43
N ALA A 305 -8.44 -29.81 29.70
CA ALA A 305 -9.21 -30.98 30.12
C ALA A 305 -10.68 -30.56 30.34
N GLN A 306 -11.61 -31.29 29.72
CA GLN A 306 -13.04 -31.21 30.01
C GLN A 306 -13.36 -31.94 31.33
N PRO A 307 -14.29 -31.42 32.16
CA PRO A 307 -14.84 -32.17 33.28
C PRO A 307 -15.92 -33.14 32.79
N ARG A 308 -15.83 -34.40 33.22
CA ARG A 308 -16.93 -35.38 33.14
C ARG A 308 -17.91 -35.10 34.28
N ARG A 309 -19.21 -35.16 33.95
CA ARG A 309 -20.30 -35.39 34.90
C ARG A 309 -20.44 -36.88 35.18
#